data_AF-A0A7Y2CXV3-F1
#
_entry.id   AF-A0A7Y2CXV3-F1
#
_cell.length_a   1.000
_cell.length_b   1.000
_cell.length_c   1.000
_cell.angle_alpha   90.00
_cell.angle_beta   90.00
_cell.angle_gamma   90.00
#
_symmetry.space_group_name_H-M   'P 1'
#
loop_
_entity.id
_entity.type
_entity.pdbx_description
1 polymer ?
#
loop_
_entity_poly.entity_id
_entity_poly.type
_entity_poly.pdbx_seq_one_letter_code
_entity_poly.pdbx_strand_id
1 'polypeptide(L)'
;MISVTEARAALFALVSPLEVEEVPLRAAAGRVLARDVTAARTQPPFPASSMDGYALRRTEVEPDAMLKVVGEAAAGQRFEGTLRPGQAVRIFTGAPVPAGADFVVIQEDVTRRGDLITLGHNIGNKDNIRPAGGDFTAGQDL
;
A
#
# COMPACT_ATOMS: atom_id res chain seq x y z
N MET A 1 -53.74 19.99 -13.72
CA MET A 1 -52.69 18.99 -14.03
C MET A 1 -51.43 19.50 -13.34
N ILE A 2 -50.79 18.69 -12.49
CA ILE A 2 -49.52 19.07 -11.83
C ILE A 2 -48.34 18.60 -12.68
N SER A 3 -47.21 19.27 -12.53
CA SER A 3 -45.94 18.88 -13.15
C SER A 3 -45.36 17.60 -12.52
N VAL A 4 -44.43 16.95 -13.21
CA VAL A 4 -43.73 15.76 -12.70
C VAL A 4 -42.96 16.07 -11.40
N THR A 5 -42.35 17.25 -11.29
CA THR A 5 -41.63 17.68 -10.09
C THR A 5 -42.56 17.85 -8.90
N GLU A 6 -43.72 18.48 -9.10
CA GLU A 6 -44.74 18.62 -8.05
C GLU A 6 -45.30 17.25 -7.63
N ALA A 7 -45.57 16.37 -8.60
CA ALA A 7 -46.01 15.00 -8.30
C ALA A 7 -44.96 14.22 -7.49
N ARG A 8 -43.67 14.30 -7.86
CA ARG A 8 -42.58 13.64 -7.14
C ARG A 8 -42.40 14.18 -5.73
N ALA A 9 -42.48 15.50 -5.54
CA ALA A 9 -42.40 16.11 -4.22
C ALA A 9 -43.57 15.68 -3.33
N ALA A 10 -44.80 15.63 -3.88
CA ALA A 10 -45.96 15.14 -3.15
C ALA A 10 -45.81 13.66 -2.75
N LEU A 11 -45.24 12.80 -3.63
CA LEU A 11 -44.96 11.41 -3.28
C LEU A 11 -43.92 11.27 -2.15
N PHE A 12 -42.84 12.05 -2.18
CA PHE A 12 -41.84 12.01 -1.11
C PHE A 12 -42.35 12.56 0.22
N ALA A 13 -43.30 13.49 0.20
CA ALA A 13 -43.94 13.99 1.42
C ALA A 13 -44.81 12.94 2.14
N LEU A 14 -45.17 11.84 1.46
CA LEU A 14 -46.01 10.76 2.01
C LEU A 14 -45.21 9.59 2.59
N VAL A 15 -43.89 9.57 2.40
CA VAL A 15 -43.02 8.48 2.85
C VAL A 15 -41.96 9.00 3.80
N SER A 16 -41.47 8.12 4.65
CA SER A 16 -40.31 8.38 5.51
C SER A 16 -39.23 7.34 5.21
N PRO A 17 -37.94 7.68 5.39
CA PRO A 17 -36.86 6.70 5.35
C PRO A 17 -37.16 5.52 6.29
N LEU A 18 -36.77 4.33 5.87
CA LEU A 18 -36.92 3.12 6.68
C LEU A 18 -35.93 3.13 7.85
N GLU A 19 -36.21 2.30 8.86
CA GLU A 19 -35.27 2.04 9.95
C GLU A 19 -33.98 1.40 9.43
N VAL A 20 -32.91 1.59 10.21
CA VAL A 20 -31.59 1.05 9.92
C VAL A 20 -31.43 -0.29 10.62
N GLU A 21 -30.83 -1.26 9.93
CA GLU A 21 -30.40 -2.52 10.51
C GLU A 21 -28.92 -2.78 10.22
N GLU A 22 -28.25 -3.46 11.15
CA GLU A 22 -26.90 -3.98 10.93
C GLU A 22 -26.98 -5.37 10.30
N VAL A 23 -26.35 -5.51 9.14
CA VAL A 23 -26.30 -6.78 8.41
C VAL A 23 -24.85 -7.22 8.22
N PRO A 24 -24.55 -8.53 8.22
CA PRO A 24 -23.24 -9.03 7.81
C PRO A 24 -22.92 -8.60 6.37
N LEU A 25 -21.65 -8.30 6.06
CA LEU A 25 -21.21 -7.88 4.72
C LEU A 25 -21.66 -8.82 3.60
N ARG A 26 -21.70 -10.14 3.85
CA ARG A 26 -22.18 -11.16 2.90
C ARG A 26 -23.65 -10.99 2.48
N ALA A 27 -24.44 -10.24 3.24
CA ALA A 27 -25.84 -9.92 2.97
C ALA A 27 -26.06 -8.45 2.60
N ALA A 28 -24.99 -7.65 2.48
CA ALA A 28 -25.07 -6.22 2.21
C ALA A 28 -25.22 -5.87 0.72
N ALA A 29 -24.96 -6.82 -0.19
CA ALA A 29 -25.08 -6.59 -1.62
C ALA A 29 -26.52 -6.18 -2.00
N GLY A 30 -26.66 -5.06 -2.72
CA GLY A 30 -27.96 -4.49 -3.11
C GLY A 30 -28.65 -3.65 -2.02
N ARG A 31 -28.04 -3.50 -0.84
CA ARG A 31 -28.52 -2.62 0.23
C ARG A 31 -27.93 -1.21 0.05
N VAL A 32 -28.51 -0.23 0.75
CA VAL A 32 -28.02 1.16 0.79
C VAL A 32 -27.36 1.41 2.15
N LEU A 33 -26.19 2.07 2.14
CA LEU A 33 -25.54 2.48 3.38
C LEU A 33 -26.42 3.46 4.16
N ALA A 34 -26.57 3.22 5.45
CA ALA A 34 -27.34 4.09 6.32
C ALA A 34 -26.54 5.32 6.80
N ARG A 35 -25.22 5.24 6.77
CA ARG A 35 -24.26 6.28 7.17
C ARG A 35 -22.95 6.10 6.41
N ASP A 36 -22.15 7.15 6.36
CA ASP A 36 -20.80 7.11 5.78
C ASP A 36 -19.93 6.07 6.48
N VAL A 37 -18.99 5.48 5.74
CA VAL A 37 -18.06 4.48 6.25
C VAL A 37 -16.71 5.14 6.45
N THR A 38 -16.21 5.11 7.69
CA THR A 38 -14.89 5.63 8.03
C THR A 38 -13.87 4.52 8.11
N ALA A 39 -12.67 4.77 7.60
CA ALA A 39 -11.56 3.83 7.65
C ALA A 39 -11.11 3.59 9.10
N ALA A 40 -11.22 2.36 9.58
CA ALA A 40 -10.77 1.99 10.92
C ALA A 40 -9.23 1.86 11.05
N ARG A 41 -8.51 1.87 9.92
CA ARG A 41 -7.04 1.72 9.89
C ARG A 41 -6.42 2.50 8.74
N THR A 42 -5.15 2.81 8.87
CA THR A 42 -4.31 3.28 7.78
C THR A 42 -3.86 2.11 6.91
N GLN A 43 -3.98 2.23 5.60
CA GLN A 43 -3.64 1.18 4.63
C GLN A 43 -2.75 1.75 3.49
N PRO A 44 -1.60 1.13 3.21
CA PRO A 44 -0.89 0.17 4.07
C PRO A 44 -0.49 0.81 5.42
N PRO A 45 -0.32 0.04 6.50
CA PRO A 45 -0.02 0.58 7.84
C PRO A 45 1.45 1.03 8.03
N PHE A 46 2.30 0.75 7.06
CA PHE A 46 3.72 1.12 7.02
C PHE A 46 4.14 1.29 5.56
N PRO A 47 5.29 1.95 5.29
CA PRO A 47 5.89 1.93 3.96
C PRO A 47 6.18 0.48 3.57
N ALA A 48 5.64 0.04 2.43
CA ALA A 48 5.72 -1.35 1.99
C ALA A 48 6.28 -1.42 0.57
N SER A 49 7.05 -2.45 0.26
CA SER A 49 7.54 -2.60 -1.11
C SER A 49 6.38 -2.86 -2.08
N SER A 50 6.46 -2.24 -3.27
CA SER A 50 5.54 -2.52 -4.37
C SER A 50 6.03 -3.62 -5.31
N MET A 51 7.28 -4.08 -5.15
CA MET A 51 7.93 -5.03 -6.05
C MET A 51 8.78 -6.04 -5.26
N ASP A 52 9.15 -7.15 -5.89
CA ASP A 52 10.17 -8.03 -5.36
C ASP A 52 11.56 -7.52 -5.75
N GLY A 53 12.46 -7.40 -4.77
CA GLY A 53 13.75 -6.79 -5.04
C GLY A 53 14.65 -6.69 -3.81
N TYR A 54 15.43 -5.61 -3.78
CA TYR A 54 16.40 -5.33 -2.73
C TYR A 54 16.21 -3.91 -2.20
N ALA A 55 15.87 -3.81 -0.92
CA ALA A 55 15.78 -2.54 -0.21
C ALA A 55 17.19 -2.03 0.10
N LEU A 56 17.48 -0.80 -0.33
CA LEU A 56 18.78 -0.15 -0.16
C LEU A 56 18.61 1.37 -0.01
N ARG A 57 19.73 2.09 0.08
CA ARG A 57 19.75 3.57 0.08
C ARG A 57 19.83 4.09 -1.35
N ARG A 58 18.95 5.00 -1.73
CA ARG A 58 18.91 5.65 -3.05
C ARG A 58 20.25 6.27 -3.43
N THR A 59 20.98 6.82 -2.46
CA THR A 59 22.30 7.42 -2.66
C THR A 59 23.38 6.44 -3.09
N GLU A 60 23.14 5.13 -3.00
CA GLU A 60 24.06 4.07 -3.37
C GLU A 60 23.67 3.38 -4.69
N VAL A 61 22.63 3.90 -5.37
CA VAL A 61 22.17 3.40 -6.66
C VAL A 61 23.03 3.96 -7.77
N GLU A 62 24.07 3.22 -8.12
CA GLU A 62 24.96 3.50 -9.24
C GLU A 62 25.16 2.22 -10.06
N PRO A 63 25.40 2.32 -11.39
CA PRO A 63 25.73 1.15 -12.20
C PRO A 63 26.91 0.37 -11.62
N ASP A 64 26.80 -0.96 -11.60
CA ASP A 64 27.78 -1.90 -11.06
C ASP A 64 28.08 -1.76 -9.56
N ALA A 65 27.34 -0.91 -8.82
CA ALA A 65 27.47 -0.84 -7.37
C ALA A 65 27.22 -2.21 -6.74
N MET A 66 28.07 -2.56 -5.77
CA MET A 66 28.01 -3.85 -5.09
C MET A 66 27.59 -3.66 -3.64
N LEU A 67 26.53 -4.35 -3.22
CA LEU A 67 26.00 -4.26 -1.86
C LEU A 67 25.89 -5.65 -1.23
N LYS A 68 26.17 -5.72 0.07
CA LYS A 68 26.02 -6.95 0.86
C LYS A 68 24.57 -7.15 1.27
N VAL A 69 23.97 -8.27 0.90
CA VAL A 69 22.67 -8.70 1.43
C VAL A 69 22.84 -9.13 2.88
N VAL A 70 22.17 -8.43 3.81
CA VAL A 70 22.33 -8.65 5.26
C VAL A 70 21.09 -9.28 5.91
N GLY A 71 20.05 -9.54 5.14
CA GLY A 71 18.84 -10.17 5.63
C GLY A 71 17.72 -10.14 4.60
N GLU A 72 16.53 -10.50 5.07
CA GLU A 72 15.33 -10.63 4.28
C GLU A 72 14.12 -10.03 5.00
N ALA A 73 13.19 -9.46 4.23
CA ALA A 73 11.89 -8.98 4.68
C ALA A 73 10.78 -9.51 3.76
N ALA A 74 9.78 -10.16 4.34
CA ALA A 74 8.66 -10.78 3.63
C ALA A 74 7.32 -10.36 4.25
N ALA A 75 6.22 -10.72 3.60
CA ALA A 75 4.89 -10.50 4.17
C ALA A 75 4.78 -11.23 5.53
N GLY A 76 4.45 -10.48 6.59
CA GLY A 76 4.39 -11.02 7.96
C GLY A 76 5.72 -11.15 8.69
N GLN A 77 6.86 -10.92 8.01
CA GLN A 77 8.19 -11.02 8.62
C GLN A 77 9.03 -9.78 8.32
N ARG A 78 9.34 -9.01 9.36
CA ARG A 78 10.17 -7.80 9.27
C ARG A 78 11.65 -8.14 9.35
N PHE A 79 12.47 -7.30 8.71
CA PHE A 79 13.87 -7.19 9.07
C PHE A 79 14.00 -6.31 10.32
N GLU A 80 14.46 -6.88 11.43
CA GLU A 80 14.51 -6.22 12.75
C GLU A 80 15.71 -5.24 12.91
N GLY A 81 16.57 -5.12 11.89
CA GLY A 81 17.76 -4.26 11.91
C GLY A 81 17.57 -2.91 11.21
N THR A 82 18.60 -2.07 11.32
CA THR A 82 18.73 -0.85 10.49
C THR A 82 19.73 -1.09 9.37
N LEU A 83 19.32 -0.80 8.14
CA LEU A 83 20.16 -0.89 6.96
C LEU A 83 21.31 0.13 7.04
N ARG A 84 22.55 -0.35 6.92
CA ARG A 84 23.77 0.49 6.90
C ARG A 84 24.24 0.72 5.45
N PRO A 85 25.11 1.73 5.21
CA PRO A 85 25.73 1.90 3.89
C PRO A 85 26.44 0.63 3.42
N GLY A 86 26.40 0.37 2.12
CA GLY A 86 26.94 -0.82 1.47
C GLY A 86 26.12 -2.09 1.70
N GLN A 87 24.91 -1.97 2.26
CA GLN A 87 24.03 -3.10 2.56
C GLN A 87 22.73 -3.04 1.77
N ALA A 88 22.18 -4.22 1.52
CA ALA A 88 20.85 -4.41 0.98
C ALA A 88 20.08 -5.45 1.81
N VAL A 89 18.76 -5.38 1.78
CA VAL A 89 17.88 -6.42 2.34
C VAL A 89 17.03 -6.97 1.21
N ARG A 90 17.00 -8.29 1.04
CA ARG A 90 16.07 -8.92 0.09
C ARG A 90 14.66 -8.63 0.58
N ILE A 91 13.83 -8.01 -0.25
CA ILE A 91 12.49 -7.57 0.14
C ILE A 91 11.44 -8.05 -0.85
N PHE A 92 10.33 -8.59 -0.37
CA PHE A 92 9.21 -9.03 -1.19
C PHE A 92 8.06 -8.02 -1.17
N THR A 93 7.21 -8.11 -2.19
CA THR A 93 6.03 -7.27 -2.36
C THR A 93 5.16 -7.30 -1.11
N GLY A 94 4.81 -6.11 -0.61
CA GLY A 94 4.01 -5.95 0.62
C GLY A 94 4.78 -6.07 1.92
N ALA A 95 6.06 -6.46 1.90
CA ALA A 95 6.88 -6.47 3.09
C ALA A 95 7.18 -5.04 3.57
N PRO A 96 7.26 -4.81 4.90
CA PRO A 96 7.66 -3.52 5.46
C PRO A 96 9.07 -3.14 4.99
N VAL A 97 9.24 -1.90 4.54
CA VAL A 97 10.56 -1.36 4.16
C VAL A 97 11.45 -1.28 5.42
N PRO A 98 12.67 -1.86 5.39
CA PRO A 98 13.62 -1.79 6.49
C PRO A 98 13.97 -0.35 6.88
N ALA A 99 14.21 -0.13 8.18
CA ALA A 99 14.71 1.16 8.65
C ALA A 99 16.03 1.52 7.97
N GLY A 100 16.12 2.74 7.42
CA GLY A 100 17.31 3.22 6.71
C GLY A 100 17.37 2.89 5.22
N ALA A 101 16.37 2.18 4.67
CA ALA A 101 16.16 2.06 3.24
C ALA A 101 15.11 3.08 2.75
N ASP A 102 15.33 3.65 1.59
CA ASP A 102 14.44 4.61 0.91
C ASP A 102 14.26 4.28 -0.59
N PHE A 103 14.78 3.12 -1.04
CA PHE A 103 14.66 2.66 -2.41
C PHE A 103 14.62 1.14 -2.48
N VAL A 104 13.84 0.59 -3.42
CA VAL A 104 13.85 -0.83 -3.77
C VAL A 104 14.22 -0.99 -5.24
N VAL A 105 15.39 -1.59 -5.52
CA VAL A 105 15.75 -2.03 -6.87
C VAL A 105 15.04 -3.36 -7.14
N ILE A 106 14.35 -3.47 -8.28
CA ILE A 106 13.68 -4.72 -8.67
C ILE A 106 14.72 -5.82 -8.93
N GLN A 107 14.38 -7.06 -8.60
CA GLN A 107 15.34 -8.17 -8.70
C GLN A 107 15.82 -8.42 -10.14
N GLU A 108 15.03 -8.03 -11.14
CA GLU A 108 15.35 -8.16 -12.57
C GLU A 108 16.55 -7.30 -12.98
N ASP A 109 16.76 -6.18 -12.28
CA ASP A 109 17.88 -5.26 -12.52
C ASP A 109 19.11 -5.59 -11.65
N VAL A 110 19.14 -6.76 -11.01
CA VAL A 110 20.19 -7.14 -10.06
C VAL A 110 20.74 -8.54 -10.35
N THR A 111 22.06 -8.64 -10.43
CA THR A 111 22.73 -9.95 -10.40
C THR A 111 23.13 -10.29 -8.97
N ARG A 112 22.83 -11.50 -8.50
CA ARG A 112 23.21 -11.97 -7.15
C ARG A 112 24.24 -13.10 -7.20
N ARG A 113 25.25 -13.03 -6.34
CA ARG A 113 26.23 -14.10 -6.07
C ARG A 113 26.40 -14.27 -4.57
N GLY A 114 25.79 -15.31 -3.99
CA GLY A 114 25.75 -15.48 -2.54
C GLY A 114 25.07 -14.28 -1.86
N ASP A 115 25.76 -13.65 -0.92
CA ASP A 115 25.25 -12.47 -0.21
C ASP A 115 25.73 -11.15 -0.80
N LEU A 116 26.17 -11.16 -2.06
CA LEU A 116 26.59 -9.96 -2.77
C LEU A 116 25.68 -9.75 -3.98
N ILE A 117 25.14 -8.54 -4.11
CA ILE A 117 24.39 -8.11 -5.29
C ILE A 117 25.20 -7.08 -6.09
N THR A 118 25.00 -7.07 -7.40
CA THR A 118 25.53 -6.07 -8.32
C THR A 118 24.35 -5.42 -9.05
N LEU A 119 24.30 -4.10 -8.98
CA LEU A 119 23.26 -3.29 -9.62
C LEU A 119 23.47 -3.20 -11.13
N GLY A 120 22.40 -3.37 -11.89
CA GLY A 120 22.38 -3.18 -13.35
C GLY A 120 22.46 -1.71 -13.76
N HIS A 121 22.45 -1.48 -15.07
CA HIS A 121 22.67 -0.15 -15.65
C HIS A 121 21.38 0.65 -15.89
N ASN A 122 20.21 -0.01 -15.87
CA ASN A 122 18.93 0.59 -16.27
C ASN A 122 17.95 0.71 -15.10
N ILE A 123 18.44 1.05 -13.91
CA ILE A 123 17.60 1.21 -12.73
C ILE A 123 16.76 2.48 -12.88
N GLY A 124 15.43 2.30 -12.88
CA GLY A 124 14.48 3.40 -13.00
C GLY A 124 14.47 4.34 -11.78
N ASN A 125 13.83 5.49 -11.93
CA ASN A 125 13.77 6.50 -10.85
C ASN A 125 12.71 6.25 -9.77
N LYS A 126 11.78 5.30 -9.99
CA LYS A 126 10.72 4.97 -9.04
C LYS A 126 11.30 4.25 -7.82
N ASP A 127 10.92 4.69 -6.63
CA ASP A 127 11.36 4.11 -5.35
C ASP A 127 10.89 2.67 -5.13
N ASN A 128 9.77 2.28 -5.78
CA ASN A 128 9.08 1.01 -5.58
C ASN A 128 8.64 0.82 -4.12
N ILE A 129 8.25 1.92 -3.46
CA ILE A 129 7.73 1.95 -2.10
C ILE A 129 6.32 2.54 -2.12
N ARG A 130 5.35 1.78 -1.61
CA ARG A 130 4.03 2.32 -1.28
C ARG A 130 4.11 2.97 0.10
N PRO A 131 3.84 4.28 0.24
CA PRO A 131 3.87 4.95 1.52
C PRO A 131 2.77 4.41 2.44
N ALA A 132 2.97 4.53 3.75
CA ALA A 132 1.91 4.27 4.71
C ALA A 132 0.71 5.19 4.43
N GLY A 133 -0.50 4.62 4.41
CA GLY A 133 -1.71 5.37 4.10
C GLY A 133 -1.88 5.75 2.63
N GLY A 134 -1.11 5.16 1.72
CA GLY A 134 -1.23 5.40 0.28
C GLY A 134 -2.61 5.05 -0.30
N ASP A 135 -3.36 4.15 0.32
CA ASP A 135 -4.73 3.82 -0.08
C ASP A 135 -5.74 4.69 0.71
N PHE A 136 -5.67 4.64 2.04
CA PHE A 136 -6.48 5.46 2.93
C PHE A 136 -5.84 5.55 4.33
N THR A 137 -6.22 6.58 5.09
CA THR A 137 -5.76 6.79 6.47
C THR A 137 -6.86 6.57 7.50
N ALA A 138 -6.51 6.17 8.72
CA ALA A 138 -7.50 5.97 9.78
C ALA A 138 -8.31 7.27 10.04
N GLY A 139 -9.64 7.15 10.06
CA GLY A 139 -10.56 8.27 10.21
C GLY A 139 -10.98 8.95 8.90
N GLN A 140 -10.43 8.54 7.76
CA GLN A 140 -10.86 9.03 6.45
C GLN A 140 -12.21 8.41 6.04
N ASP A 141 -13.09 9.21 5.45
CA ASP A 141 -14.32 8.71 4.81
C ASP A 141 -13.98 7.94 3.53
N LEU A 142 -14.61 6.77 3.33
CA LEU A 142 -14.37 5.82 2.23
C LEU A 142 -15.42 5.90 1.12
#